data_AF-A0A1V5G7V2-F1
#
_entry.id   AF-A0A1V5G7V2-F1
#
_cell.length_a   1.000
_cell.length_b   1.000
_cell.length_c   1.000
_cell.angle_alpha   90.00
_cell.angle_beta   90.00
_cell.angle_gamma   90.00
#
_symmetry.space_group_name_H-M   'P 1'
#
loop_
_entity.id
_entity.type
_entity.pdbx_description
1 polymer ?
#
loop_
_entity_poly.entity_id
_entity_poly.type
_entity_poly.pdbx_seq_one_letter_code
_entity_poly.pdbx_strand_id
1 'polypeptide(L)' 'MHLFSRPDENYIFLPGLKEKIISAITYKGKAKVNFKQLPEGVFIYLDGIVLDDTDTIFQLSVK' A
#
# COMPACT_ATOMS: atom_id res chain seq x y z
N MET A 1 -7.03 0.94 -2.91
CA MET A 1 -6.44 -0.37 -3.24
C MET A 1 -6.95 -1.36 -2.23
N HIS A 2 -7.48 -2.49 -2.70
CA HIS A 2 -8.19 -3.46 -1.86
C HIS A 2 -7.41 -4.77 -1.85
N LEU A 3 -7.09 -5.26 -0.66
CA LEU A 3 -6.31 -6.47 -0.46
C LEU A 3 -7.22 -7.54 0.16
N PHE A 4 -7.60 -8.52 -0.65
CA PHE A 4 -8.52 -9.62 -0.29
C PHE A 4 -7.84 -10.80 0.42
N SER A 5 -6.51 -10.84 0.40
CA SER A 5 -5.74 -11.92 1.02
C SER A 5 -4.41 -11.36 1.47
N ARG A 6 -3.94 -11.84 2.62
CA ARG A 6 -2.65 -11.43 3.17
C ARG A 6 -1.53 -11.93 2.25
N PRO A 7 -0.70 -11.03 1.69
CA PRO A 7 0.47 -11.44 0.93
C PRO A 7 1.49 -12.08 1.89
N ASP A 8 2.20 -13.08 1.39
CA ASP A 8 3.31 -13.72 2.11
C ASP A 8 4.50 -12.74 2.26
N GLU A 9 4.65 -11.84 1.28
CA GLU A 9 5.66 -10.79 1.30
C GLU A 9 5.20 -9.54 2.06
N ASN A 10 6.15 -8.89 2.75
CA ASN A 10 5.93 -7.65 3.49
C ASN A 10 5.80 -6.40 2.59
N TYR A 11 5.56 -6.58 1.29
CA TYR A 11 5.36 -5.47 0.36
C TYR A 11 4.36 -5.84 -0.74
N ILE A 12 3.83 -4.80 -1.37
CA ILE A 12 2.94 -4.91 -2.52
C ILE A 12 3.47 -4.03 -3.62
N PHE A 13 3.69 -4.62 -4.78
CA PHE A 13 4.10 -3.88 -5.96
C PHE A 13 2.90 -3.56 -6.84
N LEU A 14 2.73 -2.28 -7.16
CA LEU A 14 1.73 -1.72 -8.07
C LEU A 14 2.43 -1.28 -9.35
N PRO A 15 2.55 -2.17 -10.36
CA PRO A 15 3.15 -1.82 -11.64
C PRO A 15 2.29 -0.80 -12.39
N GLY A 16 2.94 0.12 -13.10
CA GLY A 16 2.26 1.10 -13.98
C GLY A 16 1.69 2.33 -13.27
N LEU A 17 1.72 2.38 -11.94
CA LEU A 17 1.36 3.60 -11.18
C LEU A 17 2.51 4.62 -11.25
N LYS A 18 2.46 5.50 -12.25
CA LYS A 18 3.45 6.56 -12.49
C LYS A 18 3.10 7.89 -11.83
N GLU A 19 1.88 8.00 -11.30
CA GLU A 19 1.42 9.20 -10.62
C GLU A 19 2.16 9.39 -9.29
N LYS A 20 2.38 10.65 -8.93
CA LYS A 20 3.10 10.98 -7.70
C LYS A 20 2.18 10.75 -6.50
N ILE A 21 2.39 9.66 -5.78
CA ILE A 21 1.75 9.42 -4.49
C ILE A 21 2.28 10.43 -3.48
N ILE A 22 1.35 11.15 -2.86
CA ILE A 22 1.55 12.13 -1.79
C ILE A 22 1.56 11.41 -0.44
N SER A 23 0.65 10.45 -0.27
CA SER A 23 0.51 9.67 0.96
C SER A 23 -0.15 8.32 0.72
N ALA A 24 0.21 7.35 1.56
CA ALA A 24 -0.47 6.05 1.66
C ALA A 24 -0.83 5.82 3.12
N ILE A 25 -2.09 5.49 3.38
CA ILE A 25 -2.59 5.17 4.73
C ILE A 25 -3.48 3.93 4.69
N THR A 26 -3.50 3.16 5.79
CA THR A 26 -4.52 2.14 5.97
C THR A 26 -5.86 2.80 6.20
N TYR A 27 -6.92 2.30 5.57
CA TYR A 27 -8.27 2.79 5.80
C TYR A 27 -8.70 2.52 7.25
N LYS A 28 -8.42 1.31 7.72
CA LYS A 28 -8.66 0.88 9.10
C LYS A 28 -7.52 1.37 9.98
N GLY A 29 -7.82 2.29 10.90
CA GLY A 29 -6.83 2.85 11.84
C GLY A 29 -6.03 4.05 11.33
N LYS A 30 -6.11 4.41 10.04
CA LYS A 30 -5.40 5.57 9.44
C LYS A 30 -3.88 5.53 9.68
N ALA A 31 -3.31 4.32 9.79
CA ALA A 31 -1.88 4.14 9.99
C ALA A 31 -1.15 4.56 8.72
N LYS A 32 -0.03 5.27 8.86
CA LYS A 32 0.81 5.62 7.71
C LYS A 32 1.52 4.39 7.18
N VAL A 33 1.50 4.26 5.88
CA VAL A 33 2.09 3.14 5.15
C VAL A 33 3.32 3.66 4.43
N ASN A 34 4.44 2.96 4.57
CA ASN A 34 5.65 3.31 3.83
C ASN A 34 5.50 2.87 2.37
N PHE A 35 5.95 3.73 1.45
CA PHE A 35 5.94 3.40 0.03
C PHE A 35 7.18 3.94 -0.66
N LYS A 36 7.59 3.29 -1.74
CA LYS A 36 8.71 3.68 -2.60
C LYS A 36 8.26 3.67 -4.05
N GLN A 37 8.48 4.78 -4.74
CA GLN A 37 8.18 4.90 -6.16
C GLN A 37 9.45 4.62 -6.97
N LEU A 38 9.31 3.78 -7.99
CA LEU A 38 10.31 3.49 -9.01
C LEU A 38 9.71 3.82 -10.39
N PRO A 39 10.54 3.94 -11.44
CA PRO A 39 10.07 4.17 -12.81
C PRO A 39 9.10 3.08 -13.30
N GLU A 40 9.24 1.88 -12.78
CA GLU A 40 8.46 0.69 -13.13
C GLU A 40 7.10 0.63 -12.39
N GLY A 41 6.97 1.30 -11.25
CA GLY A 41 5.76 1.28 -10.42
C GLY A 41 6.03 1.62 -8.96
N VAL A 42 5.10 1.28 -8.09
CA VAL A 42 5.14 1.66 -6.67
C VAL A 42 5.18 0.43 -5.78
N PHE A 43 6.12 0.43 -4.84
CA PHE A 43 6.20 -0.53 -3.76
C PHE A 43 5.52 0.06 -2.52
N ILE A 44 4.58 -0.67 -1.94
CA ILE A 44 3.90 -0.35 -0.69
C ILE A 44 4.39 -1.36 0.34
N TYR A 45 5.09 -0.91 1.38
CA TYR A 45 5.60 -1.78 2.43
C TYR A 45 4.56 -1.95 3.53
N LEU A 46 4.33 -3.19 3.92
CA LEU A 46 3.39 -3.61 4.97
C LEU A 46 4.09 -3.82 6.32
N ASP A 47 5.39 -3.54 6.38
CA ASP A 47 6.20 -3.70 7.59
C ASP A 47 5.65 -2.83 8.73
N GLY A 48 5.35 -3.47 9.86
CA GLY A 48 4.76 -2.81 11.03
C GLY A 48 3.28 -2.45 10.91
N ILE A 49 2.59 -2.89 9.86
CA ILE A 49 1.16 -2.64 9.66
C ILE A 49 0.34 -3.82 10.16
N VAL A 50 -0.67 -3.52 10.99
CA VAL A 50 -1.67 -4.52 11.38
C VAL A 50 -2.59 -4.74 10.18
N LEU A 51 -2.31 -5.79 9.41
CA LEU A 51 -3.15 -6.28 8.34
C LEU A 51 -4.30 -7.08 8.95
N ASP A 52 -5.53 -6.78 8.54
CA ASP A 52 -6.67 -7.64 8.86
C ASP A 52 -6.60 -8.91 8.02
N ASP A 53 -7.05 -10.02 8.59
CA ASP A 53 -6.83 -11.39 8.10
C ASP A 53 -7.41 -11.65 6.69
N THR A 54 -8.37 -10.84 6.23
CA THR A 54 -9.09 -11.09 4.97
C THR A 54 -9.35 -9.83 4.15
N ASP A 55 -9.36 -8.64 4.75
CA ASP A 55 -9.77 -7.42 4.04
C ASP A 55 -9.00 -6.19 4.56
N THR A 56 -7.93 -5.81 3.86
CA THR A 56 -7.18 -4.59 4.17
C THR A 56 -7.30 -3.59 3.03
N ILE A 57 -7.85 -2.41 3.33
CA ILE A 57 -7.98 -1.32 2.37
C ILE A 57 -6.87 -0.31 2.59
N PHE A 58 -6.15 0.02 1.52
CA PHE A 58 -5.16 1.08 1.49
C PHE A 58 -5.69 2.24 0.68
N GLN A 59 -5.68 3.42 1.30
CA GLN A 59 -6.00 4.66 0.65
C GLN A 59 -4.71 5.34 0.20
N LEU A 60 -4.59 5.50 -1.11
CA LEU A 60 -3.48 6.16 -1.79
C LEU A 60 -3.97 7.54 -2.24
N SER A 61 -3.29 8.59 -1.80
CA SER A 61 -3.50 9.93 -2.35
C SER A 61 -2.44 10.19 -3.41
N VAL A 62 -2.87 10.27 -4.66
CA VAL A 62 -2.06 10.68 -5.81
C VAL A 62 -2.31 12.15 -6.14
N LYS A 63 -1.31 12.82 -6.74
CA LYS A 63 -1.38 14.22 -7.16
C LYS A 63 -1.64 14.34 -8.65
#